data_AF-A0A0D7AEE9-F1
#
_entry.id   AF-A0A0D7AEE9-F1
#
_cell.length_a   1.000
_cell.length_b   1.000
_cell.length_c   1.000
_cell.angle_alpha   90.00
_cell.angle_beta   90.00
_cell.angle_gamma   90.00
#
_symmetry.space_group_name_H-M   'P 1'
#
loop_
_entity.id
_entity.type
_entity.pdbx_description
1 polymer ?
#
loop_
_entity_poly.entity_id
_entity_poly.type
_entity_poly.pdbx_seq_one_letter_code
_entity_poly.pdbx_strand_id
1 'polypeptide(L)'
;MSSGNWFATSTISWFGSQADEVINNIARKIDPAPPTPSHIFRPDTVPSAMQEQVVPTVAEPLIRWDRRNPSYIFQHALSLGTARYYRDDANRLRRLHLPNMCDHVTYQYEIFAYGGINVNRLLRPHEYNFEHEIAFPGGIQREFIRSVRVYRDETLQTVTKNPYFDVYANPIRHVVPPTQLPGLFGSEVKLDPAEGQLSNPLPPHHEHRCRDVETYNPDEDWDDLMHGNKD
;
A
#
# COMPACT_ATOMS: atom_id res chain seq x y z
N MET A 1 -26.53 3.47 -7.19
CA MET A 1 -25.75 2.25 -6.87
C MET A 1 -24.92 2.62 -5.65
N SER A 2 -24.98 1.90 -4.53
CA SER A 2 -24.09 2.25 -3.41
C SER A 2 -22.66 1.97 -3.86
N SER A 3 -21.89 3.00 -4.16
CA SER A 3 -20.46 2.88 -4.37
C SER A 3 -19.90 2.16 -3.15
N GLY A 4 -19.13 1.09 -3.38
CA GLY A 4 -18.33 0.50 -2.31
C GLY A 4 -17.50 1.61 -1.66
N ASN A 5 -17.24 1.53 -0.36
CA ASN A 5 -16.37 2.50 0.31
C ASN A 5 -14.91 2.25 -0.13
N TRP A 6 -14.57 2.68 -1.36
CA TRP A 6 -13.27 2.45 -2.02
C TRP A 6 -12.12 3.19 -1.32
N PHE A 7 -12.44 4.20 -0.52
CA PHE A 7 -11.51 5.00 0.28
C PHE A 7 -11.61 4.69 1.77
N ALA A 8 -12.07 3.49 2.15
CA ALA A 8 -12.23 3.09 3.55
C ALA A 8 -10.94 3.23 4.39
N THR A 9 -9.77 3.18 3.74
CA THR A 9 -8.47 3.34 4.40
C THR A 9 -8.06 4.78 4.63
N SER A 10 -8.71 5.74 3.98
CA SER A 10 -8.26 7.14 3.92
C SER A 10 -8.25 7.77 5.32
N THR A 11 -7.18 8.46 5.67
CA THR A 11 -7.14 9.32 6.86
C THR A 11 -7.87 10.64 6.64
N ILE A 12 -8.19 10.98 5.39
CA ILE A 12 -8.87 12.21 4.99
C ILE A 12 -10.38 12.01 5.09
N SER A 13 -10.99 12.70 6.04
CA SER A 13 -12.39 12.47 6.43
C SER A 13 -13.41 12.69 5.30
N TRP A 14 -13.16 13.65 4.40
CA TRP A 14 -14.12 14.00 3.35
C TRP A 14 -14.10 13.04 2.16
N PHE A 15 -13.04 12.24 1.96
CA PHE A 15 -12.93 11.28 0.84
C PHE A 15 -14.10 10.30 0.80
N GLY A 16 -14.57 9.85 1.97
CA GLY A 16 -15.72 8.95 2.05
C GLY A 16 -17.02 9.61 1.60
N SER A 17 -17.23 10.89 1.93
CA SER A 17 -18.44 11.64 1.56
C SER A 17 -18.46 12.09 0.10
N GLN A 18 -17.30 12.19 -0.54
CA GLN A 18 -17.13 12.66 -1.91
C GLN A 18 -16.52 11.59 -2.83
N ALA A 19 -16.68 10.31 -2.48
CA ALA A 19 -16.01 9.20 -3.14
C ALA A 19 -16.24 9.19 -4.66
N ASP A 20 -17.47 9.41 -5.11
CA ASP A 20 -17.79 9.42 -6.54
C ASP A 20 -17.09 10.58 -7.28
N GLU A 21 -16.99 11.76 -6.67
CA GLU A 21 -16.27 12.90 -7.24
C GLU A 21 -14.77 12.62 -7.35
N VAL A 22 -14.16 12.12 -6.27
CA VAL A 22 -12.74 11.75 -6.25
C VAL A 22 -12.43 10.72 -7.34
N ILE A 23 -13.27 9.68 -7.45
CA ILE A 23 -13.12 8.64 -8.48
C ILE A 23 -13.20 9.23 -9.88
N ASN A 24 -14.18 10.11 -10.12
CA ASN A 24 -14.33 10.78 -11.41
C ASN A 24 -13.13 11.70 -11.72
N ASN A 25 -12.53 12.34 -10.73
CA ASN A 25 -11.37 13.22 -10.92
C ASN A 25 -10.12 12.42 -11.27
N ILE A 26 -9.87 11.31 -10.55
CA ILE A 26 -8.82 10.35 -10.86
C ILE A 26 -9.02 9.80 -12.28
N ALA A 27 -10.24 9.33 -12.58
CA ALA A 27 -10.61 8.79 -13.87
C ALA A 27 -10.27 9.73 -15.04
N ARG A 28 -10.72 10.99 -14.96
CA ARG A 28 -10.52 12.02 -15.99
C ARG A 28 -9.05 12.30 -16.28
N LYS A 29 -8.16 12.10 -15.32
CA LYS A 29 -6.71 12.34 -15.48
C LYS A 29 -5.99 11.18 -16.17
N ILE A 30 -6.61 10.01 -16.27
CA ILE A 30 -5.94 8.77 -16.67
C ILE A 30 -6.40 8.28 -18.04
N ASP A 31 -7.68 8.38 -18.38
CA ASP A 31 -8.22 7.93 -19.68
C ASP A 31 -9.41 8.81 -20.12
N PRO A 32 -9.53 9.21 -21.40
CA PRO A 32 -10.71 9.90 -21.93
C PRO A 32 -12.00 9.05 -21.92
N ALA A 33 -11.93 7.72 -21.83
CA ALA A 33 -13.13 6.88 -21.66
C ALA A 33 -13.56 6.83 -20.18
N PRO A 34 -14.86 6.84 -19.84
CA PRO A 34 -15.32 6.83 -18.46
C PRO A 34 -14.91 5.51 -17.78
N PRO A 35 -13.91 5.53 -16.87
CA PRO A 35 -13.48 4.33 -16.18
C PRO A 35 -14.55 4.00 -15.14
N THR A 36 -14.96 2.74 -15.09
CA THR A 36 -15.77 2.26 -13.97
C THR A 36 -14.88 2.12 -12.73
N PRO A 37 -15.43 2.23 -11.50
CA PRO A 37 -14.65 1.97 -10.29
C PRO A 37 -13.93 0.61 -10.32
N SER A 38 -14.55 -0.40 -10.94
CA SER A 38 -13.97 -1.73 -11.11
C SER A 38 -12.77 -1.79 -12.06
N HIS A 39 -12.51 -0.74 -12.85
CA HIS A 39 -11.29 -0.58 -13.66
C HIS A 39 -10.14 0.04 -12.88
N ILE A 40 -10.44 0.93 -11.92
CA ILE A 40 -9.44 1.70 -11.16
C ILE A 40 -8.99 0.92 -9.92
N PHE A 41 -9.94 0.44 -9.13
CA PHE A 41 -9.67 -0.21 -7.86
C PHE A 41 -9.40 -1.70 -8.01
N ARG A 42 -8.75 -2.27 -6.99
CA ARG A 42 -8.66 -3.72 -6.85
C ARG A 42 -10.06 -4.34 -6.80
N PRO A 43 -10.28 -5.49 -7.45
CA PRO A 43 -11.54 -6.23 -7.37
C PRO A 43 -11.79 -6.74 -5.94
N ASP A 44 -12.95 -7.36 -5.69
CA ASP A 44 -13.28 -7.94 -4.37
C ASP A 44 -12.44 -9.18 -4.01
N THR A 45 -11.91 -9.85 -5.04
CA THR A 45 -11.02 -11.01 -4.89
C THR A 45 -9.83 -10.89 -5.83
N VAL A 46 -8.66 -11.32 -5.37
CA VAL A 46 -7.38 -11.19 -6.06
C VAL A 46 -6.63 -12.52 -6.00
N PRO A 47 -5.87 -12.87 -7.05
CA PRO A 47 -4.92 -13.97 -6.97
C PRO A 47 -3.81 -13.58 -5.98
N SER A 48 -3.86 -14.16 -4.78
CA SER A 48 -2.98 -13.79 -3.68
C SER A 48 -1.52 -13.88 -4.08
N ALA A 49 -0.84 -12.72 -3.95
CA ALA A 49 0.56 -12.60 -3.57
C ALA A 49 1.20 -13.90 -3.02
N MET A 50 0.74 -14.22 -1.81
CA MET A 50 1.42 -15.06 -0.83
C MET A 50 0.84 -16.46 -0.67
N GLN A 51 -0.40 -16.67 -1.08
CA GLN A 51 -1.09 -17.93 -0.81
C GLN A 51 -1.33 -18.75 -2.07
N GLU A 52 -0.88 -18.28 -3.24
CA GLU A 52 -1.03 -18.95 -4.55
C GLU A 52 -2.48 -19.41 -4.83
N GLN A 53 -3.45 -18.70 -4.25
CA GLN A 53 -4.88 -18.97 -4.36
C GLN A 53 -5.62 -17.64 -4.50
N VAL A 54 -6.83 -17.68 -5.05
CA VAL A 54 -7.71 -16.51 -5.06
C VAL A 54 -8.22 -16.26 -3.64
N VAL A 55 -8.02 -15.05 -3.13
CA VAL A 55 -8.46 -14.64 -1.80
C VAL A 55 -9.29 -13.37 -1.87
N PRO A 56 -10.13 -13.10 -0.85
CA PRO A 56 -10.70 -11.77 -0.68
C PRO A 56 -9.60 -10.71 -0.64
N THR A 57 -9.79 -9.57 -1.27
CA THR A 57 -8.76 -8.52 -1.37
C THR A 57 -8.28 -8.00 -0.02
N VAL A 58 -9.17 -8.00 0.98
CA VAL A 58 -8.82 -7.64 2.36
C VAL A 58 -7.95 -8.69 3.06
N ALA A 59 -7.93 -9.92 2.56
CA ALA A 59 -7.10 -11.01 3.08
C ALA A 59 -5.76 -11.09 2.37
N GLU A 60 -5.58 -10.30 1.31
CA GLU A 60 -4.31 -10.19 0.62
C GLU A 60 -3.34 -9.30 1.43
N PRO A 61 -2.19 -9.85 1.87
CA PRO A 61 -1.20 -9.10 2.63
C PRO A 61 -0.43 -8.12 1.74
N LEU A 62 -0.59 -6.84 2.02
CA LEU A 62 0.16 -5.75 1.39
C LEU A 62 1.38 -5.36 2.22
N ILE A 63 2.42 -4.88 1.55
CA ILE A 63 3.67 -4.48 2.21
C ILE A 63 3.99 -3.02 1.91
N ARG A 64 4.41 -2.28 2.93
CA ARG A 64 5.01 -0.94 2.78
C ARG A 64 6.32 -0.86 3.53
N TRP A 65 7.38 -0.45 2.84
CA TRP A 65 8.61 0.00 3.49
C TRP A 65 8.49 1.46 3.88
N ASP A 66 8.86 1.79 5.11
CA ASP A 66 8.86 3.16 5.62
C ASP A 66 10.01 3.34 6.63
N ARG A 67 10.45 4.58 6.82
CA ARG A 67 11.51 4.91 7.81
C ARG A 67 10.92 5.40 9.13
N ARG A 68 9.63 5.73 9.16
CA ARG A 68 8.96 6.21 10.38
C ARG A 68 8.77 5.06 11.37
N ASN A 69 9.06 5.34 12.64
CA ASN A 69 8.96 4.38 13.73
C ASN A 69 7.52 3.87 13.91
N PRO A 70 7.33 2.60 14.28
CA PRO A 70 5.99 2.04 14.48
C PRO A 70 5.19 2.72 15.58
N SER A 71 5.84 3.27 16.61
CA SER A 71 5.14 4.05 17.64
C SER A 71 4.44 5.27 17.04
N TYR A 72 5.05 5.91 16.04
CA TYR A 72 4.44 7.03 15.32
C TYR A 72 3.35 6.54 14.36
N ILE A 73 3.65 5.54 13.51
CA ILE A 73 2.70 5.04 12.49
C ILE A 73 1.46 4.42 13.12
N PHE A 74 1.60 3.65 14.21
CA PHE A 74 0.45 3.07 14.91
C PHE A 74 -0.38 4.12 15.65
N GLN A 75 0.12 5.34 15.84
CA GLN A 75 -0.65 6.45 16.41
C GLN A 75 -1.29 7.32 15.32
N HIS A 76 -0.55 7.63 14.26
CA HIS A 76 -0.89 8.68 13.29
C HIS A 76 -1.19 8.18 11.87
N ALA A 77 -1.18 6.86 11.65
CA ALA A 77 -1.44 6.25 10.35
C ALA A 77 -0.41 6.63 9.26
N LEU A 78 -0.64 6.18 8.02
CA LEU A 78 0.17 6.50 6.85
C LEU A 78 -0.57 7.51 5.97
N SER A 79 -0.24 8.79 6.06
CA SER A 79 -0.93 9.88 5.32
C SER A 79 -0.76 9.83 3.79
N LEU A 80 0.30 9.19 3.31
CA LEU A 80 0.46 8.82 1.89
C LEU A 80 0.60 7.30 1.84
N GLY A 81 -0.41 6.66 1.28
CA GLY A 81 -0.54 5.21 1.28
C GLY A 81 -0.16 4.64 -0.06
N THR A 82 1.09 4.27 -0.26
CA THR A 82 1.43 3.29 -1.30
C THR A 82 1.85 2.00 -0.63
N ALA A 83 1.32 0.90 -1.11
CA ALA A 83 1.74 -0.43 -0.71
C ALA A 83 2.09 -1.22 -1.97
N ARG A 84 2.99 -2.18 -1.84
CA ARG A 84 3.57 -2.89 -2.97
C ARG A 84 3.50 -4.39 -2.76
N TYR A 85 3.53 -5.10 -3.88
CA TYR A 85 3.97 -6.48 -3.94
C TYR A 85 5.31 -6.53 -4.69
N TYR A 86 6.09 -7.58 -4.51
CA TYR A 86 7.18 -7.87 -5.44
C TYR A 86 7.10 -9.35 -5.79
N ARG A 87 7.00 -9.65 -7.08
CA ARG A 87 7.19 -10.99 -7.63
C ARG A 87 8.36 -10.94 -8.61
N ASP A 88 9.26 -11.91 -8.55
CA ASP A 88 10.27 -12.08 -9.60
C ASP A 88 9.64 -12.66 -10.88
N ASP A 89 10.46 -12.77 -11.93
CA ASP A 89 10.05 -13.32 -13.24
C ASP A 89 9.59 -14.79 -13.16
N ALA A 90 9.90 -15.49 -12.07
CA ALA A 90 9.42 -16.84 -11.76
C ALA A 90 8.14 -16.83 -10.90
N ASN A 91 7.48 -15.67 -10.77
CA ASN A 91 6.28 -15.43 -9.97
C ASN A 91 6.48 -15.64 -8.46
N ARG A 92 7.72 -15.71 -7.97
CA ARG A 92 8.03 -15.89 -6.55
C ARG A 92 8.00 -14.56 -5.84
N LEU A 93 7.40 -14.52 -4.66
CA LEU A 93 7.50 -13.32 -3.82
C LEU A 93 8.95 -13.05 -3.47
N ARG A 94 9.42 -11.84 -3.79
CA ARG A 94 10.66 -11.34 -3.18
C ARG A 94 10.37 -10.10 -2.37
N ARG A 95 11.40 -9.72 -1.63
CA ARG A 95 11.46 -8.50 -0.86
C ARG A 95 12.02 -7.43 -1.79
N LEU A 96 11.27 -6.36 -2.06
CA LEU A 96 11.88 -5.17 -2.64
C LEU A 96 12.90 -4.65 -1.62
N HIS A 97 14.18 -4.75 -1.95
CA HIS A 97 15.25 -4.09 -1.21
C HIS A 97 15.23 -2.62 -1.62
N LEU A 98 15.09 -1.70 -0.66
CA LEU A 98 15.23 -0.28 -0.95
C LEU A 98 16.69 0.00 -1.32
N PRO A 99 17.00 0.52 -2.51
CA PRO A 99 18.34 1.01 -2.79
C PRO A 99 18.58 2.27 -1.95
N ASN A 100 19.67 2.29 -1.18
CA ASN A 100 20.08 3.40 -0.30
C ASN A 100 19.17 3.69 0.91
N MET A 101 19.34 2.88 1.94
CA MET A 101 18.90 3.17 3.30
C MET A 101 19.97 4.05 3.97
N CYS A 102 19.76 5.36 4.07
CA CYS A 102 20.68 6.24 4.81
C CYS A 102 20.65 5.98 6.34
N ASP A 103 19.65 5.24 6.82
CA ASP A 103 19.45 4.88 8.22
C ASP A 103 19.66 3.38 8.43
N HIS A 104 20.35 3.03 9.53
CA HIS A 104 20.58 1.65 9.93
C HIS A 104 19.29 0.90 10.32
N VAL A 105 18.14 1.58 10.50
CA VAL A 105 16.89 0.96 10.97
C VAL A 105 15.75 1.24 10.01
N THR A 106 15.06 0.19 9.58
CA THR A 106 13.98 0.27 8.58
C THR A 106 12.79 -0.60 8.96
N TYR A 107 11.60 -0.21 8.48
CA TYR A 107 10.35 -0.80 8.90
C TYR A 107 9.56 -1.32 7.70
N GLN A 108 9.16 -2.57 7.76
CA GLN A 108 8.28 -3.20 6.77
C GLN A 108 6.91 -3.43 7.42
N TYR A 109 5.93 -2.61 7.04
CA TYR A 109 4.57 -2.69 7.53
C TYR A 109 3.74 -3.67 6.71
N GLU A 110 2.90 -4.43 7.40
CA GLU A 110 1.95 -5.39 6.86
C GLU A 110 0.53 -4.82 6.91
N ILE A 111 -0.14 -4.75 5.76
CA ILE A 111 -1.41 -4.05 5.58
C ILE A 111 -2.47 -5.02 5.04
N PHE A 112 -3.70 -4.93 5.56
CA PHE A 112 -4.87 -5.68 5.11
C PHE A 112 -6.03 -4.73 4.90
N ALA A 113 -6.33 -4.40 3.65
CA ALA A 113 -7.24 -3.32 3.31
C ALA A 113 -8.08 -3.61 2.07
N TYR A 114 -9.32 -3.13 2.07
CA TYR A 114 -10.18 -3.07 0.90
C TYR A 114 -9.83 -1.90 -0.02
N GLY A 115 -10.28 -1.94 -1.27
CA GLY A 115 -10.05 -0.89 -2.24
C GLY A 115 -8.59 -0.80 -2.64
N GLY A 116 -8.05 0.42 -2.73
CA GLY A 116 -6.72 0.66 -3.29
C GLY A 116 -6.71 0.53 -4.82
N ILE A 117 -5.94 1.39 -5.46
CA ILE A 117 -5.81 1.52 -6.91
C ILE A 117 -4.68 0.63 -7.38
N ASN A 118 -4.96 -0.29 -8.30
CA ASN A 118 -3.92 -1.10 -8.92
C ASN A 118 -3.26 -0.31 -10.06
N VAL A 119 -2.08 0.25 -9.80
CA VAL A 119 -1.39 1.17 -10.74
C VAL A 119 -1.08 0.47 -12.07
N ASN A 120 -0.58 -0.77 -12.02
CA ASN A 120 -0.28 -1.55 -13.23
C ASN A 120 -1.52 -1.81 -14.09
N ARG A 121 -2.68 -2.00 -13.46
CA ARG A 121 -3.94 -2.18 -14.19
C ARG A 121 -4.36 -0.91 -14.90
N LEU A 122 -4.05 0.23 -14.29
CA LEU A 122 -4.54 1.54 -14.66
C LEU A 122 -3.67 2.24 -15.73
N LEU A 123 -2.35 2.20 -15.60
CA LEU A 123 -1.41 2.98 -16.43
C LEU A 123 -0.78 2.20 -17.61
N ARG A 124 -1.37 1.09 -18.03
CA ARG A 124 -0.74 0.14 -18.98
C ARG A 124 -0.16 0.81 -20.24
N PRO A 125 1.03 0.39 -20.73
CA PRO A 125 2.25 -0.06 -20.02
C PRO A 125 3.10 1.13 -19.52
N HIS A 126 3.84 0.94 -18.42
CA HIS A 126 4.74 1.95 -17.84
C HIS A 126 6.06 1.34 -17.33
N GLU A 127 7.08 2.18 -17.16
CA GLU A 127 8.47 1.82 -16.79
C GLU A 127 8.59 1.07 -15.45
N TYR A 128 7.67 1.32 -14.52
CA TYR A 128 7.70 0.82 -13.14
C TYR A 128 6.71 -0.31 -12.85
N ASN A 129 6.29 -1.07 -13.88
CA ASN A 129 5.30 -2.13 -13.72
C ASN A 129 5.73 -3.25 -12.75
N PHE A 130 7.03 -3.43 -12.55
CA PHE A 130 7.59 -4.44 -11.64
C PHE A 130 7.33 -4.12 -10.15
N GLU A 131 6.97 -2.88 -9.80
CA GLU A 131 6.71 -2.49 -8.41
C GLU A 131 5.36 -2.98 -7.88
N HIS A 132 4.46 -3.43 -8.77
CA HIS A 132 3.10 -3.87 -8.43
C HIS A 132 2.39 -2.95 -7.43
N GLU A 133 2.51 -1.63 -7.67
CA GLU A 133 2.05 -0.63 -6.72
C GLU A 133 0.52 -0.62 -6.59
N ILE A 134 0.09 -0.60 -5.33
CA ILE A 134 -1.29 -0.32 -4.92
C ILE A 134 -1.30 1.02 -4.20
N ALA A 135 -1.94 2.02 -4.81
CA ALA A 135 -2.08 3.34 -4.23
C ALA A 135 -3.39 3.45 -3.42
N PHE A 136 -3.32 4.09 -2.26
CA PHE A 136 -4.42 4.38 -1.35
C PHE A 136 -4.51 5.90 -1.22
N PRO A 137 -5.32 6.55 -2.08
CA PRO A 137 -5.56 7.99 -1.99
C PRO A 137 -6.07 8.35 -0.59
N GLY A 138 -5.49 9.41 -0.03
CA GLY A 138 -5.78 9.85 1.34
C GLY A 138 -5.19 8.96 2.43
N GLY A 139 -4.36 7.97 2.10
CA GLY A 139 -3.56 7.22 3.08
C GLY A 139 -4.18 5.92 3.57
N ILE A 140 -3.56 5.38 4.63
CA ILE A 140 -3.91 4.10 5.26
C ILE A 140 -3.97 4.29 6.77
N GLN A 141 -5.19 4.31 7.32
CA GLN A 141 -5.47 4.31 8.75
C GLN A 141 -4.79 3.12 9.46
N ARG A 142 -4.42 3.32 10.73
CA ARG A 142 -3.66 2.34 11.53
C ARG A 142 -4.41 1.01 11.69
N GLU A 143 -5.73 1.03 11.66
CA GLU A 143 -6.62 -0.12 11.84
C GLU A 143 -6.40 -1.17 10.74
N PHE A 144 -5.91 -0.76 9.57
CA PHE A 144 -5.57 -1.64 8.45
C PHE A 144 -4.14 -2.18 8.51
N ILE A 145 -3.31 -1.71 9.44
CA ILE A 145 -1.91 -2.10 9.60
C ILE A 145 -1.82 -3.15 10.70
N ARG A 146 -1.52 -4.40 10.34
CA ARG A 146 -1.50 -5.52 11.29
C ARG A 146 -0.23 -5.58 12.11
N SER A 147 0.91 -5.41 11.45
CA SER A 147 2.21 -5.62 12.08
C SER A 147 3.33 -4.91 11.34
N VAL A 148 4.51 -4.90 11.96
CA VAL A 148 5.74 -4.37 11.38
C VAL A 148 6.90 -5.33 11.64
N ARG A 149 7.75 -5.53 10.65
CA ARG A 149 9.09 -6.09 10.81
C ARG A 149 10.09 -4.95 10.94
N VAL A 150 10.89 -5.00 11.99
CA VAL A 150 11.95 -4.02 12.26
C VAL A 150 13.27 -4.63 11.83
N TYR A 151 13.97 -3.96 10.92
CA TYR A 151 15.29 -4.35 10.48
C TYR A 151 16.33 -3.39 11.02
N ARG A 152 17.48 -3.93 11.41
CA ARG A 152 18.70 -3.17 11.63
C ARG A 152 19.79 -3.74 10.76
N ASP A 153 20.40 -2.93 9.90
CA ASP A 153 21.43 -3.37 8.96
C ASP A 153 20.97 -4.63 8.20
N GLU A 154 19.75 -4.55 7.65
CA GLU A 154 19.07 -5.63 6.91
C GLU A 154 18.71 -6.89 7.72
N THR A 155 19.18 -6.98 8.96
CA THR A 155 18.90 -8.08 9.87
C THR A 155 17.57 -7.86 10.58
N LEU A 156 16.67 -8.84 10.46
CA LEU A 156 15.39 -8.81 11.19
C LEU A 156 15.65 -8.85 12.69
N GLN A 157 15.23 -7.80 13.38
CA GLN A 157 15.38 -7.69 14.83
C GLN A 157 14.13 -8.19 15.55
N THR A 158 12.96 -7.72 15.12
CA THR A 158 11.69 -8.05 15.77
C THR A 158 10.51 -7.93 14.81
N VAL A 159 9.43 -8.63 15.18
CA VAL A 159 8.10 -8.47 14.59
C VAL A 159 7.19 -7.89 15.67
N THR A 160 6.71 -6.67 15.46
CA THR A 160 5.83 -5.98 16.41
C THR A 160 4.40 -5.96 15.87
N LYS A 161 3.43 -6.37 16.70
CA LYS A 161 2.01 -6.31 16.38
C LYS A 161 1.46 -4.91 16.66
N ASN A 162 0.55 -4.44 15.82
CA ASN A 162 -0.22 -3.23 16.09
C ASN A 162 -1.41 -3.58 17.00
N PRO A 163 -1.55 -3.00 18.20
CA PRO A 163 -2.71 -3.25 19.07
C PRO A 163 -4.02 -2.65 18.52
N TYR A 164 -3.94 -1.72 17.57
CA TYR A 164 -5.11 -1.07 16.96
C TYR A 164 -5.59 -1.75 15.68
N PHE A 165 -4.96 -2.85 15.25
CA PHE A 165 -5.39 -3.56 14.06
C PHE A 165 -6.82 -4.10 14.22
N ASP A 166 -7.67 -3.81 13.25
CA ASP A 166 -9.07 -4.22 13.27
C ASP A 166 -9.54 -4.66 11.88
N VAL A 167 -9.84 -5.96 11.74
CA VAL A 167 -10.38 -6.51 10.49
C VAL A 167 -11.75 -5.93 10.15
N TYR A 168 -12.51 -5.48 11.14
CA TYR A 168 -13.84 -4.89 11.00
C TYR A 168 -13.80 -3.41 10.57
N ALA A 169 -12.61 -2.80 10.48
CA ALA A 169 -12.44 -1.48 9.87
C ALA A 169 -12.66 -1.51 8.34
N ASN A 170 -12.54 -2.69 7.72
CA ASN A 170 -12.94 -2.87 6.32
C ASN A 170 -14.46 -2.75 6.18
N PRO A 171 -14.99 -2.32 5.02
CA PRO A 171 -16.43 -2.16 4.85
C PRO A 171 -17.16 -3.49 5.09
N ILE A 172 -18.35 -3.44 5.70
CA ILE A 172 -19.09 -4.62 6.22
C ILE A 172 -19.17 -5.80 5.21
N ARG A 173 -19.31 -5.51 3.92
CA ARG A 173 -19.42 -6.54 2.87
C ARG A 173 -18.10 -7.21 2.47
N HIS A 174 -16.98 -6.67 2.95
CA HIS A 174 -15.63 -7.11 2.63
C HIS A 174 -14.85 -7.57 3.86
N VAL A 175 -15.47 -7.62 5.05
CA VAL A 175 -14.79 -8.13 6.25
C VAL A 175 -14.57 -9.64 6.12
N VAL A 176 -13.38 -10.10 6.52
CA VAL A 176 -13.04 -11.52 6.66
C VAL A 176 -12.76 -11.86 8.12
N PRO A 177 -13.05 -13.09 8.58
CA PRO A 177 -12.64 -13.53 9.91
C PRO A 177 -11.10 -13.57 10.00
N PRO A 178 -10.50 -13.29 11.17
CA PRO A 178 -9.04 -13.33 11.35
C PRO A 178 -8.38 -14.65 10.94
N THR A 179 -9.12 -15.77 10.98
CA THR A 179 -8.67 -17.11 10.57
C THR A 179 -8.41 -17.25 9.07
N GLN A 180 -8.96 -16.34 8.25
CA GLN A 180 -8.70 -16.29 6.81
C GLN A 180 -7.48 -15.43 6.45
N LEU A 181 -6.96 -14.65 7.40
CA LEU A 181 -5.71 -13.93 7.17
C LEU A 181 -4.54 -14.93 7.22
N PRO A 182 -3.50 -14.74 6.39
CA PRO A 182 -2.29 -15.54 6.50
C PRO A 182 -1.65 -15.35 7.89
N GLY A 183 -0.83 -16.31 8.32
CA GLY A 183 0.02 -16.13 9.51
C GLY A 183 0.87 -14.85 9.42
N LEU A 184 1.43 -14.39 10.55
CA LEU A 184 2.23 -13.16 10.57
C LEU A 184 3.32 -13.19 9.49
N PHE A 185 3.19 -12.29 8.51
CA PHE A 185 4.05 -12.17 7.34
C PHE A 185 4.26 -13.44 6.50
N GLY A 186 3.34 -14.40 6.56
CA GLY A 186 3.54 -15.74 5.99
C GLY A 186 4.71 -16.46 6.68
N SER A 187 4.55 -17.75 6.91
CA SER A 187 5.64 -18.62 7.38
C SER A 187 6.95 -18.35 6.61
N GLU A 188 8.00 -18.03 7.36
CA GLU A 188 9.39 -17.75 6.95
C GLU A 188 9.71 -17.94 5.46
N VAL A 189 9.73 -16.84 4.71
CA VAL A 189 10.53 -16.80 3.48
C VAL A 189 11.99 -16.81 3.93
N LYS A 190 12.68 -17.95 3.79
CA LYS A 190 14.14 -18.03 3.90
C LYS A 190 14.72 -16.96 2.99
N LEU A 191 15.49 -16.04 3.58
CA LEU A 191 16.36 -15.16 2.84
C LEU A 191 17.36 -16.05 2.13
N ASP A 192 17.34 -16.08 0.79
CA ASP A 192 18.51 -16.55 0.06
C ASP A 192 19.47 -15.35 -0.04
N PRO A 193 20.62 -15.34 0.66
CA PRO A 193 21.53 -14.19 0.68
C PRO A 193 22.15 -13.90 -0.69
N ALA A 194 22.06 -14.85 -1.62
CA ALA A 194 22.76 -14.81 -2.90
C ALA A 194 22.03 -14.06 -4.03
N GLU A 195 20.75 -13.69 -3.87
CA GLU A 195 19.96 -13.07 -4.93
C GLU A 195 19.75 -11.55 -4.74
N GLY A 196 20.57 -10.91 -3.90
CA GLY A 196 20.65 -9.45 -3.76
C GLY A 196 21.30 -8.73 -4.95
N GLN A 197 21.72 -9.45 -5.99
CA GLN A 197 22.16 -8.83 -7.25
C GLN A 197 20.97 -8.73 -8.19
N LEU A 198 20.26 -7.59 -8.11
CA LEU A 198 19.52 -7.08 -9.25
C LEU A 198 20.49 -7.08 -10.45
N SER A 199 20.23 -7.90 -11.47
CA SER A 199 21.04 -8.00 -12.68
C SER A 199 21.02 -6.70 -13.50
N ASN A 200 20.17 -5.74 -13.13
CA ASN A 200 20.18 -4.38 -13.61
C ASN A 200 20.17 -3.43 -12.41
N PRO A 201 21.08 -2.43 -12.33
CA PRO A 201 20.94 -1.36 -11.36
C PRO A 201 19.56 -0.71 -11.56
N LEU A 202 18.80 -0.58 -10.47
CA LEU A 202 17.57 0.21 -10.50
C LEU A 202 17.90 1.58 -11.10
N PRO A 203 17.11 2.09 -12.06
CA PRO A 203 17.32 3.43 -12.59
C PRO A 203 17.36 4.43 -11.43
N PRO A 204 18.26 5.43 -11.45
CA PRO A 204 18.58 6.26 -10.29
C PRO A 204 17.51 7.31 -10.04
N HIS A 205 16.27 6.95 -9.76
CA HIS A 205 15.19 7.93 -9.67
C HIS A 205 14.19 7.62 -8.56
N HIS A 206 14.65 7.74 -7.33
CA HIS A 206 14.22 8.80 -6.43
C HIS A 206 15.44 9.11 -5.57
N GLU A 207 16.08 10.27 -5.75
CA GLU A 207 16.83 10.86 -4.66
C GLU A 207 15.81 11.10 -3.53
N HIS A 208 15.57 10.07 -2.72
CA HIS A 208 15.01 10.23 -1.39
C HIS A 208 16.11 10.91 -0.56
N ARG A 209 16.35 12.18 -0.86
CA ARG A 209 17.03 13.11 0.04
C ARG A 209 16.35 12.89 1.39
N CYS A 210 17.13 12.60 2.43
CA CYS A 210 16.64 12.53 3.80
C CYS A 210 15.94 13.86 4.08
N ARG A 211 14.63 13.92 3.85
CA ARG A 211 13.80 15.08 4.11
C ARG A 211 13.20 14.85 5.47
N ASP A 212 13.51 15.76 6.38
CA ASP A 212 12.83 15.87 7.65
C ASP A 212 11.33 16.13 7.37
N VAL A 213 10.50 15.14 7.66
CA VAL A 213 9.05 15.17 7.41
C VAL A 213 8.35 15.86 8.60
N GLU A 214 8.68 17.13 8.85
CA GLU A 214 8.05 17.89 9.95
C GLU A 214 7.02 18.94 9.46
N THR A 215 6.79 19.10 8.15
CA THR A 215 5.89 20.15 7.62
C THR A 215 4.87 19.68 6.57
N TYR A 216 4.68 18.37 6.39
CA TYR A 216 3.75 17.85 5.39
C TYR A 216 2.30 17.83 5.90
N ASN A 217 1.42 18.67 5.33
CA ASN A 217 -0.02 18.63 5.55
C ASN A 217 -0.72 17.86 4.40
N PRO A 218 -1.09 16.58 4.58
CA PRO A 218 -1.74 15.80 3.53
C PRO A 218 -3.10 16.37 3.12
N ASP A 219 -3.86 16.96 4.05
CA ASP A 219 -5.24 17.37 3.77
C ASP A 219 -5.28 18.51 2.73
N GLU A 220 -4.37 19.48 2.82
CA GLU A 220 -4.28 20.60 1.88
C GLU A 220 -3.84 20.17 0.47
N ASP A 221 -2.81 19.32 0.36
CA ASP A 221 -2.32 18.83 -0.93
C ASP A 221 -3.37 18.00 -1.69
N TRP A 222 -4.13 17.18 -0.96
CA TRP A 222 -5.18 16.37 -1.55
C TRP A 222 -6.41 17.21 -1.92
N ASP A 223 -6.76 18.23 -1.13
CA ASP A 223 -7.82 19.18 -1.47
C ASP A 223 -7.52 19.90 -2.78
N ASP A 224 -6.31 20.46 -2.91
CA ASP A 224 -5.87 21.17 -4.12
C ASP A 224 -5.86 20.25 -5.36
N LEU A 225 -5.38 19.02 -5.21
CA LEU A 225 -5.30 18.04 -6.29
C LEU A 225 -6.69 17.57 -6.75
N MET A 226 -7.59 17.32 -5.80
CA MET A 226 -8.87 16.69 -6.08
C MET A 226 -9.96 17.68 -6.43
N HIS A 227 -10.02 18.84 -5.78
CA HIS A 227 -11.02 19.86 -6.09
C HIS A 227 -10.56 20.82 -7.18
N GLY A 228 -9.26 20.81 -7.50
CA GLY A 228 -8.65 21.72 -8.45
C GLY A 228 -8.64 23.13 -7.88
N ASN A 229 -7.47 23.73 -7.75
CA ASN A 229 -7.44 25.16 -7.48
C ASN A 229 -8.17 25.92 -8.61
N LYS A 230 -9.05 26.82 -8.16
CA LYS A 230 -9.69 27.84 -8.98
C LYS A 230 -8.60 28.83 -9.43
N ASP A 231 -7.90 28.50 -10.50
CA ASP A 231 -7.27 29.52 -11.32
C ASP A 231 -8.32 30.17 -12.24
#